data_AF-A0A645DLU9-F1
#
_entry.id   AF-A0A645DLU9-F1
#
_cell.length_a   1.000
_cell.length_b   1.000
_cell.length_c   1.000
_cell.angle_alpha   90.00
_cell.angle_beta   90.00
_cell.angle_gamma   90.00
#
_symmetry.space_group_name_H-M   'P 1'
#
loop_
_entity.id
_entity.type
_entity.pdbx_description
1 polymer ?
#
loop_
_entity_poly.entity_id
_entity_poly.type
_entity_poly.pdbx_seq_one_letter_code
_entity_poly.pdbx_strand_id
1 'polypeptide(L)'
;MEILDRVSSIQAEFAQRRFQEIRPVGRLDFFILLKVQGRLILDFADAYPIEASFLRNVRSETDSLQEMIAQRYSIEGLEYYSHMIEQAIGRGELRKDLPVEVMGRLINHVMINLQEFALPRSNFLGTRDEAAITAQLDYLLSLLRSGMRR
;
A
#
# COMPACT_ATOMS: atom_id res chain seq x y z
N MET A 1 -20.54 -0.69 11.72
CA MET A 1 -19.21 -0.05 11.97
C MET A 1 -18.29 -0.94 12.81
N GLU A 2 -18.78 -1.67 13.81
CA GLU A 2 -17.97 -2.55 14.67
C GLU A 2 -17.06 -3.56 13.91
N ILE A 3 -17.56 -4.16 12.82
CA ILE A 3 -16.76 -5.08 11.98
C ILE A 3 -15.60 -4.35 11.29
N LEU A 4 -15.83 -3.15 10.75
CA LEU A 4 -14.79 -2.37 10.10
C LEU A 4 -13.71 -1.95 11.11
N ASP A 5 -14.13 -1.53 12.31
CA ASP A 5 -13.21 -1.12 13.37
C ASP A 5 -12.34 -2.30 13.83
N ARG A 6 -12.94 -3.49 13.95
CA ARG A 6 -12.22 -4.73 14.24
C ARG A 6 -11.21 -5.07 13.15
N VAL A 7 -11.61 -5.01 11.88
CA VAL A 7 -10.72 -5.32 10.75
C VAL A 7 -9.56 -4.31 10.66
N SER A 8 -9.83 -3.02 10.84
CA SER A 8 -8.81 -1.97 10.91
C SER A 8 -7.82 -2.20 12.05
N SER A 9 -8.30 -2.62 13.23
CA SER A 9 -7.44 -2.97 14.37
C SER A 9 -6.52 -4.15 14.06
N ILE A 10 -7.04 -5.21 13.44
CA ILE A 10 -6.25 -6.38 13.04
C ILE A 10 -5.16 -5.97 12.03
N GLN A 11 -5.49 -5.12 11.06
CA GLN A 11 -4.53 -4.60 10.09
C GLN A 11 -3.44 -3.74 10.75
N ALA A 12 -3.82 -2.85 11.68
CA ALA A 12 -2.90 -1.99 12.41
C ALA A 12 -1.94 -2.80 13.28
N GLU A 13 -2.46 -3.79 14.03
CA GLU A 13 -1.64 -4.69 14.85
C GLU A 13 -0.65 -5.50 14.00
N PHE A 14 -1.12 -6.05 12.87
CA PHE A 14 -0.26 -6.78 11.95
C PHE A 14 0.88 -5.91 11.43
N ALA A 15 0.55 -4.71 10.94
CA ALA A 15 1.54 -3.75 10.44
C ALA A 15 2.53 -3.35 11.55
N GLN A 16 2.05 -3.07 12.76
CA GLN A 16 2.90 -2.69 13.89
C GLN A 16 3.91 -3.78 14.25
N ARG A 17 3.48 -5.05 14.32
CA ARG A 17 4.37 -6.19 14.60
C ARG A 17 5.47 -6.28 13.53
N ARG A 18 5.10 -6.24 12.26
CA ARG A 18 6.08 -6.33 11.17
C ARG A 18 7.00 -5.11 11.08
N PHE A 19 6.51 -3.91 11.37
CA PHE A 19 7.38 -2.73 11.42
C PHE A 19 8.40 -2.75 12.57
N GLN A 20 8.15 -3.50 13.64
CA GLN A 20 9.16 -3.72 14.69
C GLN A 20 10.34 -4.57 14.18
N GLU A 21 10.09 -5.50 13.25
CA GLU A 21 11.11 -6.37 12.64
C GLU A 21 12.02 -5.61 11.64
N ILE A 22 11.54 -4.47 11.10
CA ILE A 22 12.18 -3.75 9.98
C ILE A 22 12.94 -2.48 10.45
N ARG A 23 13.08 -2.26 11.77
CA ARG A 23 13.66 -1.00 12.29
C ARG A 23 15.17 -0.84 11.99
N PRO A 24 15.64 0.39 11.69
CA PRO A 24 14.89 1.65 11.68
C PRO A 24 14.27 2.00 10.31
N VAL A 25 12.93 2.05 10.27
CA VAL A 25 12.13 2.35 9.07
C VAL A 25 12.41 3.75 8.52
N GLY A 26 12.70 4.73 9.38
CA GLY A 26 12.94 6.13 9.00
C GLY A 26 14.27 6.40 8.29
N ARG A 27 15.12 5.39 8.08
CA ARG A 27 16.38 5.49 7.31
C ARG A 27 16.33 4.77 5.97
N LEU A 28 15.19 4.14 5.64
CA LEU A 28 15.05 3.44 4.38
C LEU A 28 14.87 4.44 3.23
N ASP A 29 15.53 4.15 2.11
CA ASP A 29 15.28 4.83 0.83
C ASP A 29 13.80 4.72 0.47
N PHE A 30 13.26 5.76 -0.17
CA PHE A 30 11.86 5.86 -0.56
C PHE A 30 11.32 4.60 -1.25
N PHE A 31 12.06 4.04 -2.22
CA PHE A 31 11.61 2.86 -2.96
C PHE A 31 11.71 1.59 -2.12
N ILE A 32 12.66 1.52 -1.19
CA ILE A 32 12.74 0.41 -0.22
C ILE A 32 11.53 0.47 0.71
N LEU A 33 11.14 1.65 1.19
CA LEU A 33 9.98 1.83 2.05
C LEU A 33 8.68 1.43 1.33
N LEU A 34 8.51 1.83 0.07
CA LEU A 34 7.39 1.38 -0.76
C LEU A 34 7.39 -0.14 -0.97
N LYS A 35 8.56 -0.76 -1.18
CA LYS A 35 8.68 -2.23 -1.29
C LYS A 35 8.26 -2.94 -0.01
N VAL A 36 8.68 -2.42 1.14
CA VAL A 36 8.29 -2.95 2.45
C VAL A 36 6.78 -2.86 2.62
N GLN A 37 6.16 -1.72 2.32
CA GLN A 37 4.70 -1.56 2.40
C GLN A 37 3.96 -2.50 1.45
N GLY A 38 4.41 -2.61 0.20
CA GLY A 38 3.79 -3.53 -0.75
C GLY A 38 3.82 -4.98 -0.26
N ARG A 39 4.95 -5.43 0.30
CA ARG A 39 5.05 -6.74 0.93
C ARG A 39 4.11 -6.89 2.13
N LEU A 40 4.04 -5.90 3.01
CA LEU A 40 3.12 -5.92 4.15
C LEU A 40 1.66 -6.10 3.73
N ILE A 41 1.23 -5.42 2.66
CA ILE A 41 -0.13 -5.54 2.12
C ILE A 41 -0.39 -6.95 1.60
N LEU A 42 0.59 -7.54 0.92
CA LEU A 42 0.49 -8.89 0.36
C LEU A 42 0.52 -9.97 1.44
N ASP A 43 1.41 -9.83 2.44
CA ASP A 43 1.52 -10.74 3.59
C ASP A 43 0.25 -10.68 4.47
N PHE A 44 -0.33 -9.49 4.63
CA PHE A 44 -1.61 -9.33 5.35
C PHE A 44 -2.73 -10.10 4.64
N ALA A 45 -2.79 -10.01 3.31
CA ALA A 45 -3.79 -10.72 2.51
C ALA A 45 -3.70 -12.25 2.67
N ASP A 46 -2.50 -12.79 2.93
CA ASP A 46 -2.32 -14.22 3.17
C ASP A 46 -2.67 -14.63 4.59
N ALA A 47 -2.22 -13.85 5.57
CA ALA A 47 -2.45 -14.15 6.97
C ALA A 47 -3.92 -13.97 7.37
N TYR A 48 -4.62 -13.03 6.72
CA TYR A 48 -5.99 -12.62 7.03
C TYR A 48 -6.84 -12.48 5.75
N PRO A 49 -7.09 -13.59 5.01
CA PRO A 49 -7.74 -13.53 3.71
C PRO A 49 -9.20 -13.07 3.76
N ILE A 50 -9.91 -13.36 4.87
CA ILE A 50 -11.30 -12.93 5.08
C ILE A 50 -11.34 -11.41 5.26
N GLU A 51 -10.48 -10.88 6.14
CA GLU A 51 -10.36 -9.46 6.43
C GLU A 51 -9.89 -8.67 5.20
N ALA A 52 -8.90 -9.18 4.48
CA ALA A 52 -8.42 -8.57 3.24
C ALA A 52 -9.52 -8.55 2.16
N SER A 53 -10.28 -9.63 2.02
CA SER A 53 -11.42 -9.65 1.10
C SER A 53 -12.54 -8.70 1.54
N PHE A 54 -12.80 -8.59 2.84
CA PHE A 54 -13.76 -7.63 3.38
C PHE A 54 -13.35 -6.19 3.03
N LEU A 55 -12.09 -5.82 3.30
CA LEU A 55 -11.57 -4.48 2.99
C LEU A 55 -11.65 -4.15 1.49
N ARG A 56 -11.41 -5.14 0.62
CA ARG A 56 -11.57 -4.97 -0.83
C ARG A 56 -13.04 -4.77 -1.21
N ASN A 57 -13.94 -5.62 -0.72
CA ASN A 57 -15.35 -5.57 -1.09
C ASN A 57 -16.04 -4.30 -0.59
N VAL A 58 -15.71 -3.86 0.61
CA VAL A 58 -16.20 -2.60 1.18
C VAL A 58 -15.82 -1.39 0.32
N ARG A 59 -14.68 -1.45 -0.38
CA ARG A 59 -14.28 -0.43 -1.36
C ARG A 59 -15.00 -0.55 -2.69
N SER A 60 -15.75 -1.60 -2.96
CA SER A 60 -16.61 -1.71 -4.15
C SER A 60 -18.08 -1.38 -3.88
N GLU A 61 -18.43 -1.09 -2.63
CA GLU A 61 -19.78 -0.69 -2.21
C GLU A 61 -20.08 0.78 -2.57
N THR A 62 -21.35 1.16 -2.44
CA THR A 62 -21.89 2.47 -2.87
C THR A 62 -21.14 3.69 -2.31
N ASP A 63 -21.17 4.80 -3.05
CA ASP A 63 -20.51 6.08 -2.73
C ASP A 63 -20.71 6.54 -1.28
N SER A 64 -21.88 6.36 -0.69
CA SER A 64 -22.17 6.75 0.70
C SER A 64 -21.38 5.98 1.76
N LEU A 65 -21.15 4.68 1.57
CA LEU A 65 -20.34 3.88 2.50
C LEU A 65 -18.86 4.20 2.31
N GLN A 66 -18.41 4.39 1.06
CA GLN A 66 -17.06 4.85 0.78
C GLN A 66 -16.78 6.22 1.41
N GLU A 67 -17.69 7.18 1.29
CA GLU A 67 -17.56 8.50 1.89
C GLU A 67 -17.52 8.42 3.42
N MET A 68 -18.35 7.60 4.05
CA MET A 68 -18.31 7.40 5.51
C MET A 68 -16.99 6.77 5.98
N ILE A 69 -16.50 5.78 5.25
CA ILE A 69 -15.19 5.17 5.51
C ILE A 69 -14.10 6.19 5.25
N ALA A 70 -14.28 7.05 4.25
CA ALA A 70 -13.32 8.06 3.94
C ALA A 70 -13.24 9.16 4.99
N GLN A 71 -14.37 9.62 5.50
CA GLN A 71 -14.39 10.57 6.60
C GLN A 71 -13.80 9.98 7.88
N ARG A 72 -13.95 8.66 8.10
CA ARG A 72 -13.42 7.99 9.29
C ARG A 72 -11.94 7.57 9.17
N TYR A 73 -11.43 7.35 7.96
CA TYR A 73 -10.13 6.71 7.72
C TYR A 73 -9.27 7.33 6.59
N SER A 74 -9.78 8.25 5.75
CA SER A 74 -9.10 8.70 4.51
C SER A 74 -8.24 9.94 4.58
N ILE A 75 -8.20 10.67 5.68
CA ILE A 75 -7.30 11.82 5.76
C ILE A 75 -5.83 11.34 5.83
N GLU A 76 -5.57 10.14 6.34
CA GLU A 76 -4.20 9.69 6.60
C GLU A 76 -3.46 9.16 5.36
N GLY A 77 -4.11 8.46 4.42
CA GLY A 77 -3.41 7.76 3.33
C GLY A 77 -2.78 8.69 2.28
N LEU A 78 -3.51 9.72 1.85
CA LEU A 78 -3.01 10.68 0.85
C LEU A 78 -1.94 11.59 1.44
N GLU A 79 -2.17 12.11 2.65
CA GLU A 79 -1.21 12.94 3.36
C GLU A 79 0.08 12.16 3.65
N TYR A 80 -0.05 10.87 4.00
CA TYR A 80 1.08 9.98 4.24
C TYR A 80 2.03 9.85 3.04
N TYR A 81 1.50 9.51 1.85
CA TYR A 81 2.35 9.35 0.67
C TYR A 81 2.90 10.69 0.17
N SER A 82 2.12 11.76 0.25
CA SER A 82 2.58 13.11 -0.11
C SER A 82 3.76 13.52 0.78
N HIS A 83 3.64 13.33 2.09
CA HIS A 83 4.71 13.59 3.05
C HIS A 83 5.95 12.72 2.81
N MET A 84 5.77 11.42 2.53
CA MET A 84 6.89 10.53 2.18
C MET A 84 7.66 11.01 0.95
N ILE A 85 6.96 11.49 -0.07
CA ILE A 85 7.56 12.01 -1.30
C ILE A 85 8.33 13.29 -1.01
N GLU A 86 7.76 14.24 -0.25
CA GLU A 86 8.44 15.47 0.15
C GLU A 86 9.75 15.20 0.91
N GLN A 87 9.71 14.27 1.87
CA GLN A 87 10.89 13.87 2.62
C GLN A 87 11.96 13.26 1.71
N ALA A 88 11.56 12.42 0.74
CA ALA A 88 12.48 11.82 -0.21
C ALA A 88 13.07 12.83 -1.21
N ILE A 89 12.30 13.85 -1.61
CA ILE A 89 12.82 15.02 -2.36
C ILE A 89 13.85 15.78 -1.51
N GLY A 90 13.54 16.04 -0.24
CA GLY A 90 14.44 16.72 0.70
C GLY A 90 15.77 16.00 0.91
N ARG A 91 15.76 14.65 0.90
CA ARG A 91 16.96 13.80 0.96
C ARG A 91 17.68 13.64 -0.39
N GLY A 92 17.12 14.17 -1.48
CA GLY A 92 17.69 14.07 -2.81
C GLY A 92 17.53 12.70 -3.48
N GLU A 93 16.64 11.85 -2.98
CA GLU A 93 16.31 10.53 -3.55
C GLU A 93 15.44 10.65 -4.81
N LEU A 94 14.57 11.67 -4.83
CA LEU A 94 13.63 11.96 -5.91
C LEU A 94 13.94 13.31 -6.58
N ARG A 95 13.53 13.47 -7.84
CA ARG A 95 13.62 14.75 -8.56
C ARG A 95 12.70 15.81 -7.93
N LYS A 96 13.15 17.08 -7.94
CA LYS A 96 12.51 18.19 -7.20
C LYS A 96 11.23 18.73 -7.85
N ASP A 97 11.02 18.43 -9.13
CA ASP A 97 9.91 18.90 -9.95
C ASP A 97 8.75 17.89 -10.02
N LEU A 98 8.73 16.88 -9.14
CA LEU A 98 7.60 15.98 -9.04
C LEU A 98 6.34 16.72 -8.56
N PRO A 99 5.18 16.51 -9.21
CA PRO A 99 3.91 17.00 -8.69
C PRO A 99 3.49 16.12 -7.50
N VAL A 100 3.94 16.49 -6.29
CA VAL A 100 3.80 15.72 -5.04
C VAL A 100 2.39 15.17 -4.84
N GLU A 101 1.37 16.02 -4.94
CA GLU A 101 -0.02 15.63 -4.72
C GLU A 101 -0.49 14.55 -5.71
N VAL A 102 -0.21 14.75 -7.00
CA VAL A 102 -0.58 13.81 -8.07
C VAL A 102 0.11 12.47 -7.85
N MET A 103 1.40 12.51 -7.50
CA MET A 103 2.18 11.30 -7.23
C MET A 103 1.72 10.57 -5.95
N GLY A 104 1.35 11.32 -4.90
CA GLY A 104 0.78 10.78 -3.68
C GLY A 104 -0.53 10.03 -3.95
N ARG A 105 -1.43 10.62 -4.75
CA ARG A 105 -2.67 9.97 -5.19
C ARG A 105 -2.40 8.70 -5.99
N LEU A 106 -1.46 8.76 -6.95
CA LEU A 106 -1.08 7.61 -7.77
C LEU A 106 -0.55 6.45 -6.91
N ILE A 107 0.41 6.73 -6.03
CA ILE A 107 1.01 5.70 -5.17
C ILE A 107 -0.03 5.13 -4.21
N ASN A 108 -0.86 5.97 -3.59
CA ASN A 108 -1.95 5.52 -2.74
C ASN A 108 -2.88 4.56 -3.48
N HIS A 109 -3.27 4.92 -4.71
CA HIS A 109 -4.12 4.09 -5.54
C HIS A 109 -3.47 2.74 -5.89
N VAL A 110 -2.19 2.74 -6.27
CA VAL A 110 -1.44 1.51 -6.57
C VAL A 110 -1.36 0.61 -5.33
N MET A 111 -1.05 1.17 -4.16
CA MET A 111 -0.88 0.39 -2.93
C MET A 111 -2.20 -0.19 -2.44
N ILE A 112 -3.29 0.58 -2.47
CA ILE A 112 -4.63 0.12 -2.14
C ILE A 112 -5.05 -1.07 -3.00
N ASN A 113 -4.78 -1.00 -4.30
CA ASN A 113 -5.19 -2.00 -5.28
C ASN A 113 -4.07 -3.01 -5.58
N LEU A 114 -3.03 -3.09 -4.74
CA LEU A 114 -1.84 -3.87 -5.04
C LEU A 114 -2.16 -5.35 -5.24
N GLN A 115 -3.10 -5.90 -4.49
CA GLN A 115 -3.54 -7.29 -4.66
C GLN A 115 -4.11 -7.54 -6.06
N GLU A 116 -4.78 -6.56 -6.69
CA GLU A 116 -5.32 -6.71 -8.05
C GLU A 116 -4.23 -6.62 -9.11
N PHE A 117 -3.21 -5.79 -8.88
CA PHE A 117 -2.06 -5.70 -9.78
C PHE A 117 -1.13 -6.90 -9.67
N ALA A 118 -0.97 -7.44 -8.45
CA ALA A 118 0.03 -8.45 -8.12
C ALA A 118 -0.50 -9.89 -8.21
N LEU A 119 -1.82 -10.10 -8.17
CA LEU A 119 -2.43 -11.43 -8.24
C LEU A 119 -3.06 -11.66 -9.63
N PRO A 120 -2.58 -12.65 -10.41
CA PRO A 120 -3.24 -13.05 -11.65
C PRO A 120 -4.70 -13.46 -11.41
N ARG A 121 -5.61 -13.07 -12.33
CA ARG A 121 -7.04 -13.48 -12.29
C ARG A 121 -7.23 -15.01 -12.23
N SER A 122 -6.24 -15.80 -12.64
CA SER A 122 -6.26 -17.27 -12.64
C SER A 122 -5.95 -17.92 -11.28
N ASN A 123 -5.46 -17.18 -10.29
CA ASN A 123 -5.01 -17.76 -9.02
C ASN A 123 -6.10 -17.95 -7.96
N PHE A 124 -7.38 -17.77 -8.33
CA PHE A 124 -8.49 -18.09 -7.43
C PHE A 124 -8.67 -19.59 -7.15
N LEU A 125 -7.96 -20.47 -7.89
CA LEU A 125 -8.09 -21.93 -7.79
C LEU A 125 -6.74 -22.70 -7.69
N GLY A 126 -5.60 -22.01 -7.52
CA GLY A 126 -4.26 -22.63 -7.51
C GLY A 126 -3.33 -22.10 -6.42
N THR A 127 -2.22 -22.80 -6.18
CA THR A 127 -1.16 -22.40 -5.24
C THR A 127 -0.57 -21.05 -5.62
N ARG A 128 -0.52 -20.13 -4.65
CA ARG A 128 0.00 -18.77 -4.80
C ARG A 128 1.49 -18.80 -5.13
N ASP A 129 1.86 -18.24 -6.28
CA ASP A 129 3.26 -18.10 -6.69
C ASP A 129 3.86 -16.81 -6.10
N GLU A 130 4.47 -16.93 -4.91
CA GLU A 130 5.13 -15.82 -4.21
C GLU A 130 6.23 -15.15 -5.03
N ALA A 131 6.94 -15.91 -5.87
CA ALA A 131 7.99 -15.39 -6.72
C ALA A 131 7.41 -14.49 -7.82
N ALA A 132 6.30 -14.91 -8.44
CA ALA A 132 5.59 -14.10 -9.42
C ALA A 132 5.02 -12.80 -8.82
N ILE A 133 4.43 -12.88 -7.63
CA ILE A 133 3.89 -11.70 -6.91
C ILE A 133 5.01 -10.72 -6.58
N THR A 134 6.13 -11.22 -6.05
CA THR A 134 7.29 -10.37 -5.73
C THR A 134 7.87 -9.72 -6.98
N ALA A 135 7.95 -10.46 -8.10
CA ALA A 135 8.41 -9.92 -9.38
C ALA A 135 7.49 -8.81 -9.91
N GLN A 136 6.18 -8.94 -9.77
CA GLN A 136 5.22 -7.91 -10.17
C GLN A 136 5.35 -6.65 -9.32
N LEU A 137 5.48 -6.79 -8.00
CA LEU A 137 5.77 -5.66 -7.11
C LEU A 137 7.08 -4.97 -7.49
N ASP A 138 8.15 -5.73 -7.73
CA ASP A 138 9.44 -5.18 -8.14
C ASP A 138 9.37 -4.45 -9.48
N TYR A 139 8.58 -4.97 -10.43
CA TYR A 139 8.33 -4.32 -11.69
C TYR A 139 7.57 -2.99 -11.52
N LEU A 140 6.48 -2.96 -10.76
CA LEU A 140 5.73 -1.74 -10.45
C LEU A 140 6.62 -0.66 -9.83
N LEU A 141 7.45 -1.05 -8.86
CA LEU A 141 8.40 -0.15 -8.22
C LEU A 141 9.48 0.33 -9.19
N SER A 142 9.91 -0.51 -10.13
CA SER A 142 10.86 -0.10 -11.16
C SER A 142 10.27 0.96 -12.11
N LEU A 143 8.98 0.86 -12.43
CA LEU A 143 8.27 1.87 -13.24
C LEU A 143 8.22 3.21 -12.49
N LEU A 144 7.77 3.19 -11.22
CA LEU A 144 7.77 4.39 -10.38
C LEU A 144 9.17 4.98 -10.24
N ARG A 145 10.19 4.13 -10.03
CA ARG A 145 11.58 4.55 -9.92
C ARG A 145 12.07 5.23 -11.19
N SER A 146 11.74 4.71 -12.36
CA SER A 146 12.14 5.31 -13.64
C SER A 146 11.57 6.71 -13.85
N GLY A 147 10.34 6.97 -13.38
CA GLY A 147 9.68 8.28 -13.51
C GLY A 147 10.09 9.31 -12.45
N MET A 148 10.50 8.85 -11.26
CA MET A 148 10.64 9.71 -10.07
C MET A 148 12.07 9.91 -9.59
N ARG A 149 12.97 8.95 -9.88
CA ARG A 149 14.33 8.99 -9.36
C ARG A 149 15.13 10.11 -10.04
N ARG A 150 16.03 10.71 -9.27
CA ARG A 150 17.01 11.67 -9.75
C ARG A 150 18.10 11.00 -10.60
#